data_AF-A0A4Y2KRI6-F1
#
_entry.id   AF-A0A4Y2KRI6-F1
#
_cell.length_a   1.000
_cell.length_b   1.000
_cell.length_c   1.000
_cell.angle_alpha   90.00
_cell.angle_beta   90.00
_cell.angle_gamma   90.00
#
_symmetry.space_group_name_H-M   'P 1'
#
loop_
_entity.id
_entity.type
_entity.pdbx_description
1 polymer ?
#
loop_
_entity_poly.entity_id
_entity_poly.type
_entity_poly.pdbx_seq_one_letter_code
_entity_poly.pdbx_strand_id
1 'polypeptide(L)'
;MLKITDSRMSESDRLCVLLIDEMSIKPRLTYANDLDCVDGFATVKHNIKEDPPFATQALVFMARGIVKNWKQVLGYHFTSSSEDLQEFIHEAIEILHICELEVVSIVCDQG
;
A
#
# COMPACT_ATOMS: atom_id res chain seq x y z
N MET A 1 -13.29 -2.22 -2.59
CA MET A 1 -13.46 -2.83 -3.93
C MET A 1 -12.96 -1.83 -4.97
N LEU A 2 -11.92 -2.20 -5.74
CA LEU A 2 -11.37 -1.36 -6.82
C LEU A 2 -12.50 -1.06 -7.82
N LYS A 3 -12.72 0.21 -8.16
CA LYS A 3 -13.87 0.62 -9.01
C LYS A 3 -13.63 0.35 -10.49
N ILE A 4 -12.47 -0.21 -10.83
CA ILE A 4 -11.91 -0.25 -12.19
C ILE A 4 -12.27 -1.54 -12.92
N THR A 5 -12.87 -2.53 -12.26
CA THR A 5 -13.32 -3.77 -12.91
C THR A 5 -14.57 -3.54 -13.77
N ASP A 6 -14.44 -2.73 -14.83
CA ASP A 6 -15.39 -2.72 -15.94
C ASP A 6 -15.02 -3.90 -16.84
N SER A 7 -15.95 -4.84 -17.03
CA SER A 7 -15.81 -6.06 -17.82
C SER A 7 -15.60 -5.82 -19.33
N ARG A 8 -15.27 -4.58 -19.72
CA ARG A 8 -15.09 -4.10 -21.10
C ARG A 8 -13.70 -3.51 -21.36
N MET A 9 -12.76 -3.64 -20.43
CA MET A 9 -11.39 -3.17 -20.64
C MET A 9 -10.65 -4.07 -21.64
N SER A 10 -10.08 -3.46 -22.67
CA SER A 10 -9.16 -4.15 -23.59
C SER A 10 -7.89 -4.58 -22.84
N GLU A 11 -7.13 -5.54 -23.39
CA GLU A 11 -5.86 -5.99 -22.78
C GLU A 11 -4.91 -4.81 -22.51
N SER A 12 -4.84 -3.85 -23.43
CA SER A 12 -4.00 -2.65 -23.28
C SER A 12 -4.47 -1.72 -22.15
N ASP A 13 -5.78 -1.68 -21.87
CA ASP A 13 -6.32 -0.83 -20.79
C ASP A 13 -5.99 -1.39 -19.39
N ARG A 14 -5.66 -2.69 -19.29
CA ARG A 14 -5.31 -3.38 -18.04
C ARG A 14 -3.88 -3.11 -17.58
N LEU A 15 -3.04 -2.56 -18.46
CA LEU A 15 -1.65 -2.22 -18.14
C LEU A 15 -1.59 -1.05 -17.14
N CYS A 16 -0.90 -1.26 -16.03
CA CYS A 16 -0.76 -0.27 -14.98
C CYS A 16 0.66 -0.20 -14.40
N VAL A 17 0.94 0.92 -13.75
CA VAL A 17 2.14 1.17 -12.95
C VAL A 17 1.75 1.14 -11.49
N LEU A 18 2.53 0.43 -10.67
CA LEU A 18 2.44 0.50 -9.22
C LEU A 18 3.28 1.69 -8.73
N LEU A 19 2.63 2.65 -8.08
CA LEU A 19 3.26 3.80 -7.46
C LEU A 19 3.35 3.55 -5.96
N ILE A 20 4.51 3.82 -5.41
CA ILE A 20 4.82 3.70 -3.98
C ILE A 20 5.38 5.03 -3.53
N ASP A 21 4.85 5.55 -2.43
CA ASP A 21 5.29 6.80 -1.83
C ASP A 21 5.37 6.65 -0.32
N GLU A 22 6.36 7.30 0.29
CA GLU A 22 6.64 7.23 1.72
C GLU A 22 6.56 8.61 2.35
N MET A 23 5.83 8.71 3.46
CA MET A 23 5.65 9.96 4.20
C MET A 23 6.11 9.78 5.65
N SER A 24 7.05 10.61 6.10
CA SER A 24 7.41 10.66 7.51
C SER A 24 6.25 11.18 8.37
N ILE A 25 5.94 10.45 9.43
CA ILE A 25 4.92 10.80 10.42
C ILE A 25 5.55 10.91 11.81
N LYS A 26 4.89 11.66 12.70
CA LYS A 26 5.35 11.78 14.09
C LYS A 26 4.91 10.55 14.89
N PRO A 27 5.82 9.84 15.57
CA PRO A 27 5.46 8.78 16.49
C PRO A 27 4.49 9.30 17.55
N ARG A 28 3.30 8.69 17.64
CA ARG A 28 2.28 9.06 18.61
C ARG A 28 1.32 7.90 18.81
N LEU A 29 1.01 7.63 20.07
CA LEU A 29 -0.11 6.78 20.45
C LEU A 29 -1.41 7.57 20.47
N THR A 30 -2.43 7.01 19.85
CA THR A 30 -3.79 7.55 19.90
C THR A 30 -4.76 6.42 20.17
N TYR A 31 -5.74 6.64 21.04
CA TYR A 31 -6.80 5.68 21.27
C TYR A 31 -7.96 5.98 20.32
N ALA A 32 -8.26 5.03 19.43
CA ALA A 32 -9.37 5.08 18.50
C ALA A 32 -10.64 4.57 19.20
N ASN A 33 -11.44 5.48 19.75
CA ASN A 33 -12.64 5.14 20.54
C ASN A 33 -13.67 4.33 19.76
N ASP A 34 -13.74 4.51 18.44
CA ASP A 34 -14.64 3.82 17.53
C ASP A 34 -14.24 2.37 17.27
N LEU A 35 -12.94 2.07 17.32
CA LEU A 35 -12.38 0.74 17.13
C LEU A 35 -12.00 0.05 18.44
N ASP A 36 -12.11 0.78 19.57
CA ASP A 36 -11.66 0.34 20.90
C ASP A 36 -10.22 -0.20 20.88
N CYS A 37 -9.32 0.52 20.20
CA CYS A 37 -7.93 0.09 20.02
C CYS A 37 -6.93 1.25 20.17
N VAL A 38 -5.67 0.89 20.44
CA VAL A 38 -4.55 1.83 20.48
C VAL A 38 -3.81 1.80 19.15
N ASP A 39 -3.82 2.92 18.45
CA ASP A 39 -3.08 3.16 17.22
C ASP A 39 -1.73 3.82 17.51
N GLY A 40 -0.82 3.76 16.52
CA GLY A 40 0.49 4.40 16.57
C GLY A 40 1.68 3.44 16.40
N PHE A 41 1.40 2.15 16.18
CA PHE A 41 2.39 1.11 15.95
C PHE A 41 2.52 0.74 14.47
N ALA A 42 3.66 0.18 14.08
CA ALA A 42 3.87 -0.34 12.74
C ALA A 42 2.91 -1.51 12.42
N THR A 43 2.45 -1.59 11.18
CA THR A 43 1.47 -2.57 10.66
C THR A 43 2.06 -3.96 10.46
N VAL A 44 3.39 -4.08 10.45
CA VAL A 44 4.11 -5.32 10.13
C VAL A 44 3.91 -6.35 11.23
N LYS A 45 3.88 -7.65 10.87
CA LYS A 45 3.76 -8.75 11.84
C LYS A 45 5.03 -8.86 12.67
N HIS A 46 4.99 -8.31 13.88
CA HIS A 46 6.09 -8.43 14.82
C HIS A 46 6.05 -9.77 15.54
N ASN A 47 7.22 -10.30 15.89
CA ASN A 47 7.32 -11.45 16.76
C ASN A 47 6.60 -11.13 18.09
N ILE A 48 5.72 -12.02 18.53
CA ILE A 48 4.87 -11.89 19.74
C ILE A 48 5.68 -11.61 21.03
N LYS A 49 7.01 -11.73 20.98
CA LYS A 49 7.91 -11.59 22.12
C LYS A 49 8.39 -10.16 22.37
N GLU A 50 8.17 -9.22 21.47
CA GLU A 50 8.60 -7.82 21.61
C GLU A 50 7.42 -6.86 21.39
N ASP A 51 7.47 -5.72 22.09
CA ASP A 51 6.50 -4.65 21.88
C ASP A 51 6.65 -4.12 20.45
N PRO A 52 5.54 -3.91 19.70
CA PRO A 52 5.62 -3.40 18.35
C PRO A 52 6.23 -1.98 18.36
N PRO A 53 7.09 -1.63 17.38
CA PRO A 53 7.71 -0.33 17.30
C PRO A 53 6.68 0.73 16.90
N PHE A 54 6.95 1.97 17.29
CA PHE A 54 6.15 3.10 16.85
C PHE A 54 6.29 3.31 15.35
N ALA A 55 5.17 3.64 14.71
CA ALA A 55 5.17 4.06 13.33
C ALA A 55 5.85 5.43 13.17
N THR A 56 6.84 5.48 12.29
CA THR A 56 7.58 6.70 11.91
C THR A 56 7.31 7.08 10.46
N GLN A 57 6.81 6.14 9.66
CA GLN A 57 6.57 6.30 8.24
C GLN A 57 5.18 5.75 7.88
N ALA A 58 4.56 6.37 6.88
CA ALA A 58 3.34 5.91 6.24
C ALA A 58 3.67 5.63 4.77
N LEU A 59 3.57 4.36 4.39
CA LEU A 59 3.86 3.86 3.06
C LEU A 59 2.55 3.68 2.29
N VAL A 60 2.40 4.35 1.15
CA VAL A 60 1.16 4.37 0.36
C VAL A 60 1.37 3.65 -0.97
N PHE A 61 0.41 2.80 -1.34
CA PHE A 61 0.39 2.08 -2.60
C PHE A 61 -0.75 2.58 -3.48
N MET A 62 -0.44 2.90 -4.74
CA MET A 62 -1.41 3.38 -5.72
C MET A 62 -1.18 2.71 -7.07
N ALA A 63 -2.24 2.34 -7.76
CA ALA A 63 -2.14 1.90 -9.15
C ALA A 63 -2.51 3.04 -10.09
N ARG A 64 -1.78 3.14 -11.21
CA ARG A 64 -2.01 4.12 -12.26
C ARG A 64 -2.11 3.44 -13.62
N GLY A 65 -3.20 3.68 -14.34
CA GLY A 65 -3.36 3.20 -15.71
C GLY A 65 -2.36 3.85 -16.67
N ILE A 66 -1.84 3.05 -17.60
CA ILE A 66 -0.90 3.53 -18.62
C ILE A 66 -1.64 4.09 -19.83
N VAL A 67 -2.56 3.30 -20.37
CA VAL A 67 -3.32 3.68 -21.58
C VAL A 67 -4.47 4.63 -21.22
N LYS A 68 -5.18 4.33 -20.14
CA LYS A 68 -6.25 5.17 -19.61
C LYS A 68 -5.76 5.98 -18.42
N ASN A 69 -6.10 7.25 -18.40
CA ASN A 69 -5.72 8.14 -17.32
C ASN A 69 -6.62 7.93 -16.09
N TRP A 70 -6.29 6.91 -15.30
CA TRP A 70 -6.90 6.67 -13.99
C TRP A 70 -5.80 6.44 -12.94
N LYS A 71 -6.14 6.72 -11.69
CA LYS A 71 -5.32 6.41 -10.53
C LYS A 71 -6.21 5.97 -9.38
N GLN A 72 -5.78 4.97 -8.62
CA GLN A 72 -6.52 4.48 -7.46
C GLN A 72 -5.57 4.04 -6.35
N VAL A 73 -5.82 4.55 -5.14
CA VAL A 73 -5.13 4.11 -3.93
C VAL A 73 -5.55 2.67 -3.63
N LEU A 74 -4.57 1.80 -3.42
CA LEU A 74 -4.76 0.40 -3.01
C LEU A 74 -4.88 0.31 -1.50
N GLY A 75 -3.98 0.99 -0.79
CA GLY A 75 -3.92 0.97 0.66
C GLY A 75 -2.70 1.72 1.18
N TYR A 76 -2.51 1.64 2.48
CA TYR A 76 -1.35 2.18 3.18
C TYR A 76 -0.91 1.22 4.29
N HIS A 77 0.38 1.25 4.61
CA HIS A 77 0.97 0.56 5.74
C HIS A 77 1.74 1.55 6.59
N PHE A 78 1.70 1.37 7.91
CA PHE A 78 2.57 2.10 8.82
C PHE A 78 3.82 1.29 9.08
N THR A 79 4.99 1.91 8.90
CA THR A 79 6.29 1.26 9.05
C THR A 79 7.14 2.00 10.06
N SER A 80 8.10 1.28 10.63
CA SER A 80 9.14 1.85 11.50
C SER A 80 10.53 1.84 10.85
N SER A 81 10.68 1.04 9.79
CA SER A 81 11.86 0.93 8.95
C SER A 81 11.47 0.55 7.51
N SER A 82 12.43 0.65 6.58
CA SER A 82 12.26 0.31 5.16
C SER A 82 12.38 -1.19 4.87
N GLU A 83 12.68 -2.03 5.87
CA GLU A 83 12.95 -3.47 5.67
C GLU A 83 11.70 -4.27 5.26
N ASP A 84 10.51 -3.70 5.51
CA ASP A 84 9.23 -4.36 5.31
C ASP A 84 8.63 -4.13 3.91
N LEU A 85 9.29 -3.33 3.06
CA LEU A 85 8.76 -2.88 1.78
C LEU A 85 8.52 -4.04 0.79
N GLN A 86 9.36 -5.06 0.79
CA GLN A 86 9.27 -6.16 -0.18
C GLN A 86 7.96 -6.96 -0.01
N GLU A 87 7.56 -7.28 1.22
CA GLU A 87 6.33 -8.05 1.50
C GLU A 87 5.09 -7.29 1.00
N PHE A 88 5.01 -6.00 1.30
CA PHE A 88 3.90 -5.14 0.88
C PHE A 88 3.84 -4.94 -0.63
N ILE A 89 4.98 -4.88 -1.32
CA ILE A 89 5.02 -4.84 -2.79
C ILE A 89 4.41 -6.13 -3.37
N HIS A 90 4.77 -7.29 -2.84
CA HIS A 90 4.21 -8.57 -3.30
C HIS A 90 2.68 -8.62 -3.08
N GLU A 91 2.22 -8.19 -1.91
CA GLU A 91 0.78 -8.11 -1.60
C GLU A 91 0.04 -7.16 -2.56
N ALA A 92 0.60 -5.97 -2.82
CA ALA A 92 0.00 -5.00 -3.75
C ALA A 92 -0.10 -5.54 -5.18
N ILE A 93 0.93 -6.24 -5.67
CA ILE A 93 0.92 -6.88 -6.99
C ILE A 93 -0.12 -7.99 -7.05
N GLU A 94 -0.24 -8.81 -6.01
CA GLU A 94 -1.24 -9.88 -5.94
C GLU A 94 -2.68 -9.32 -6.00
N ILE A 95 -2.96 -8.25 -5.24
CA ILE A 95 -4.25 -7.56 -5.27
C ILE A 95 -4.57 -7.05 -6.68
N LEU A 96 -3.60 -6.46 -7.37
CA LEU A 96 -3.77 -5.97 -8.74
C LEU A 96 -4.01 -7.10 -9.73
N HIS A 97 -3.29 -8.21 -9.58
CA HIS A 97 -3.44 -9.39 -10.41
C HIS A 97 -4.83 -10.03 -10.27
N ILE A 98 -5.34 -10.15 -9.04
CA ILE A 98 -6.71 -10.63 -8.75
C ILE A 98 -7.77 -9.73 -9.41
N CYS A 99 -7.45 -8.45 -9.63
CA CYS A 99 -8.33 -7.50 -10.29
C CYS A 99 -8.14 -7.44 -11.81
N GLU A 100 -7.45 -8.41 -12.40
CA GLU A 100 -7.12 -8.48 -13.83
C GLU A 100 -6.32 -7.29 -14.36
N LEU A 101 -5.51 -6.65 -13.50
CA LEU A 101 -4.58 -5.60 -13.89
C LEU A 101 -3.17 -6.18 -14.01
N GLU A 102 -2.44 -5.74 -15.03
CA GLU A 102 -1.06 -6.15 -15.27
C GLU A 102 -0.10 -5.03 -14.87
N VAL A 103 0.73 -5.30 -13.87
CA VAL A 103 1.76 -4.36 -13.40
C VAL A 103 3.00 -4.51 -14.28
N VAL A 104 3.29 -3.48 -15.08
CA VAL A 104 4.47 -3.50 -15.99
C VAL A 104 5.66 -2.72 -15.43
N SER A 105 5.44 -1.88 -14.43
CA SER A 105 6.49 -1.08 -13.80
C SER A 105 6.10 -0.69 -12.38
N ILE A 106 7.11 -0.50 -11.54
CA ILE A 106 6.99 0.02 -10.18
C ILE A 106 7.78 1.32 -10.11
N VAL A 107 7.18 2.37 -9.54
CA VAL A 107 7.83 3.67 -9.31
C VAL A 107 7.78 3.96 -7.83
N CYS A 108 8.95 4.20 -7.24
CA CYS A 108 9.14 4.55 -5.84
C CYS A 108 10.15 5.71 -5.75
N ASP A 109 9.99 6.60 -4.78
CA ASP A 109 11.05 7.56 -4.44
C ASP A 109 12.13 6.87 -3.59
N GLN A 110 13.40 7.24 -3.78
CA GLN A 110 14.52 6.79 -2.94
C GLN A 110 14.79 7.84 -1.85
N GLY A 111 13.77 8.12 -1.04
CA GLY A 111 13.87 8.96 0.15
C GLY A 111 14.62 8.28 1.29
#